data_AF-A0A941DRL5-F1
#
_entry.id   AF-A0A941DRL5-F1
#
_cell.length_a   1.000
_cell.length_b   1.000
_cell.length_c   1.000
_cell.angle_alpha   90.00
_cell.angle_beta   90.00
_cell.angle_gamma   90.00
#
_symmetry.space_group_name_H-M   'P 1'
#
loop_
_entity.id
_entity.type
_entity.pdbx_description
1 polymer ?
#
loop_
_entity_poly.entity_id
_entity_poly.type
_entity_poly.pdbx_seq_one_letter_code
_entity_poly.pdbx_strand_id
1 'polypeptide(L)'
;MARYALYFSPISNPAWLQAGNLWLGRDIRDMREGQQLRVTDVAPKVLHTLTRDARRYGFHATLKAPFRLAEGYQRADLEQALQTF
;
A
#
# COMPACT_ATOMS: atom_id res chain seq x y z
N MET A 1 -6.21 -12.56 17.18
CA MET A 1 -4.94 -11.84 17.46
C MET A 1 -4.56 -11.00 16.25
N ALA A 2 -4.14 -9.75 16.45
CA ALA A 2 -3.75 -8.85 15.36
C ALA A 2 -2.41 -9.25 14.71
N ARG A 3 -2.24 -8.93 13.43
CA ARG A 3 -0.97 -9.03 12.69
C ARG A 3 -0.62 -7.65 12.16
N TYR A 4 0.67 -7.34 12.16
CA TYR A 4 1.21 -6.06 11.71
C TYR A 4 2.16 -6.30 10.54
N ALA A 5 2.27 -5.34 9.64
CA ALA A 5 3.23 -5.34 8.55
C ALA A 5 3.77 -3.92 8.39
N LEU A 6 5.03 -3.80 7.96
CA LEU A 6 5.66 -2.50 7.76
C LEU A 6 5.95 -2.32 6.27
N TYR A 7 5.46 -1.22 5.73
CA TYR A 7 5.60 -0.87 4.33
C TYR A 7 6.18 0.54 4.21
N PHE A 8 7.12 0.72 3.29
CA PHE A 8 7.54 2.04 2.84
C PHE A 8 6.61 2.50 1.72
N SER A 9 6.08 3.72 1.84
CA SER A 9 5.28 4.35 0.79
C SER A 9 6.03 5.55 0.22
N PRO A 10 6.26 5.63 -1.10
CA PRO A 10 6.96 6.74 -1.74
C PRO A 10 6.06 7.97 -1.93
N ILE A 11 5.17 8.26 -1.00
CA ILE A 11 4.14 9.31 -1.10
C ILE A 11 4.72 10.71 -1.27
N SER A 12 5.94 10.93 -0.78
CA SER A 12 6.69 12.19 -0.94
C SER A 12 7.31 12.36 -2.33
N ASN A 13 7.35 11.31 -3.16
CA ASN A 13 7.83 11.37 -4.53
C ASN A 13 6.63 11.42 -5.51
N PRO A 14 6.38 12.57 -6.17
CA PRO A 14 5.21 12.73 -7.03
C PRO A 14 5.14 11.74 -8.20
N ALA A 15 6.29 11.39 -8.79
CA ALA A 15 6.35 10.49 -9.94
C ALA A 15 5.95 9.05 -9.54
N TRP A 16 6.49 8.55 -8.42
CA TRP A 16 6.14 7.23 -7.91
C TRP A 16 4.70 7.16 -7.42
N LEU A 17 4.23 8.21 -6.75
CA LEU A 17 2.84 8.32 -6.32
C LEU A 17 1.89 8.28 -7.52
N GLN A 18 2.16 9.07 -8.57
CA GLN A 18 1.33 9.10 -9.77
C GLN A 18 1.35 7.74 -10.49
N ALA A 19 2.53 7.14 -10.66
CA ALA A 19 2.66 5.82 -11.30
C ALA A 19 1.86 4.76 -10.53
N GLY A 20 1.97 4.74 -9.20
CA GLY A 20 1.20 3.85 -8.34
C GLY A 20 -0.30 4.04 -8.46
N ASN A 21 -0.76 5.30 -8.41
CA ASN A 21 -2.18 5.63 -8.52
C ASN A 21 -2.77 5.23 -9.88
N LEU A 22 -2.02 5.42 -10.98
CA LEU A 22 -2.44 5.01 -12.33
C LEU A 22 -2.50 3.49 -12.50
N TRP A 23 -1.55 2.75 -11.92
CA TRP A 23 -1.59 1.29 -11.97
C TRP A 23 -2.74 0.73 -11.13
N LEU A 24 -2.94 1.26 -9.93
CA LEU A 24 -3.87 0.69 -8.95
C LEU A 24 -5.28 1.28 -9.01
N GLY A 25 -5.47 2.46 -9.61
CA GLY A 25 -6.78 3.10 -9.74
C GLY A 25 -7.29 3.74 -8.46
N ARG A 26 -6.40 4.19 -7.59
CA ARG A 26 -6.74 4.84 -6.32
C ARG A 26 -5.62 5.76 -5.88
N ASP A 27 -5.97 6.94 -5.38
CA ASP A 27 -5.02 7.80 -4.67
C ASP A 27 -4.92 7.37 -3.21
N ILE A 28 -3.70 7.07 -2.74
CA ILE A 28 -3.48 6.62 -1.36
C ILE A 28 -3.62 7.74 -0.32
N ARG A 29 -3.56 9.01 -0.74
CA ARG A 29 -3.63 10.18 0.18
C ARG A 29 -5.02 10.41 0.72
N ASP A 30 -6.02 10.31 -0.15
CA ASP A 30 -7.42 10.62 0.15
C ASP A 30 -8.36 9.43 -0.10
N MET A 31 -7.79 8.28 -0.49
CA MET A 31 -8.48 7.01 -0.74
C MET A 31 -9.53 7.09 -1.86
N ARG A 32 -9.47 8.11 -2.72
CA ARG A 32 -10.41 8.27 -3.83
C ARG A 32 -10.09 7.30 -4.95
N GLU A 33 -11.14 6.73 -5.54
CA GLU A 33 -11.00 5.97 -6.79
C GLU A 33 -10.53 6.91 -7.91
N GLY A 34 -9.60 6.41 -8.71
CA GLY A 34 -9.00 7.13 -9.82
C GLY A 34 -9.02 6.29 -11.08
N GLN A 35 -8.76 6.94 -12.21
CA GLN A 35 -8.66 6.25 -13.49
C GLN A 35 -7.40 5.38 -13.53
N GLN A 36 -7.57 4.09 -13.86
CA GLN A 36 -6.44 3.22 -14.17
C GLN A 36 -5.92 3.48 -15.58
N LEU A 37 -4.63 3.26 -15.78
CA LEU A 37 -4.01 3.27 -17.10
C LEU A 37 -4.61 2.21 -18.02
N ARG A 38 -4.48 2.44 -19.33
CA ARG A 38 -4.85 1.47 -20.37
C ARG A 38 -3.62 0.66 -20.74
N VAL A 39 -3.68 -0.65 -20.52
CA VAL A 39 -2.65 -1.59 -20.99
C VAL A 39 -3.16 -2.19 -22.30
N THR A 40 -2.33 -2.15 -23.35
CA THR A 40 -2.63 -2.79 -24.63
C THR A 40 -2.98 -4.26 -24.42
N ASP A 41 -4.01 -4.75 -25.10
CA ASP A 41 -4.50 -6.14 -25.02
C ASP A 41 -5.07 -6.57 -23.65
N VAL A 42 -5.23 -5.65 -22.69
CA VAL A 42 -5.86 -5.92 -21.40
C VAL A 42 -7.14 -5.10 -21.24
N ALA A 43 -8.29 -5.78 -21.17
CA ALA A 43 -9.55 -5.12 -20.92
C ALA A 43 -9.54 -4.40 -19.54
N PRO A 44 -10.10 -3.19 -19.41
CA PRO A 44 -10.05 -2.42 -18.16
C PRO A 44 -10.62 -3.16 -16.95
N LYS A 45 -11.70 -3.92 -17.14
CA LYS A 45 -12.31 -4.73 -16.09
C LYS A 45 -11.38 -5.84 -15.58
N VAL A 46 -10.55 -6.39 -16.48
CA VAL A 46 -9.55 -7.40 -16.13
C VAL A 46 -8.44 -6.76 -15.28
N LEU A 47 -7.87 -5.64 -15.74
CA LEU A 47 -6.86 -4.91 -14.95
C LEU A 47 -7.40 -4.54 -13.56
N HIS A 48 -8.61 -3.98 -13.51
CA HIS A 48 -9.26 -3.59 -12.26
C HIS A 48 -9.42 -4.77 -11.29
N THR A 49 -9.73 -5.96 -11.82
CA THR A 49 -9.88 -7.20 -11.03
C THR A 49 -8.53 -7.69 -10.53
N LEU A 50 -7.52 -7.74 -11.40
CA LEU A 50 -6.16 -8.20 -11.06
C LEU A 50 -5.50 -7.32 -10.00
N THR A 51 -5.74 -6.02 -10.01
CA THR A 51 -5.13 -5.08 -9.07
C THR A 51 -5.93 -4.91 -7.76
N ARG A 52 -7.06 -5.60 -7.58
CA ARG A 52 -7.98 -5.39 -6.44
C ARG A 52 -7.27 -5.47 -5.08
N ASP A 53 -6.45 -6.48 -4.88
CA ASP A 53 -5.84 -6.73 -3.57
C ASP A 53 -4.66 -5.78 -3.34
N ALA A 54 -3.85 -5.54 -4.37
CA ALA A 54 -2.76 -4.55 -4.34
C ALA A 54 -3.28 -3.12 -4.11
N ARG A 55 -4.44 -2.77 -4.69
CA ARG A 55 -5.08 -1.46 -4.52
C ARG A 55 -5.29 -1.13 -3.05
N ARG A 56 -5.58 -2.11 -2.19
CA ARG A 56 -5.79 -1.89 -0.74
C ARG A 56 -4.56 -1.30 -0.05
N TYR A 57 -3.37 -1.74 -0.46
CA TYR A 57 -2.09 -1.33 0.15
C TYR A 57 -1.45 -0.13 -0.57
N GLY A 58 -1.86 0.17 -1.81
CA GLY A 58 -1.22 1.19 -2.63
C GLY A 58 0.16 0.76 -3.13
N PHE A 59 0.87 1.66 -3.81
CA PHE A 59 2.23 1.38 -4.28
C PHE A 59 3.22 1.51 -3.12
N HIS A 60 3.96 0.43 -2.82
CA HIS A 60 4.79 0.35 -1.63
C HIS A 60 5.93 -0.64 -1.78
N ALA A 61 6.92 -0.55 -0.89
CA ALA A 61 7.93 -1.59 -0.67
C ALA A 61 7.71 -2.24 0.70
N THR A 62 7.93 -3.55 0.79
CA THR A 62 7.82 -4.27 2.08
C THR A 62 9.11 -4.08 2.87
N LEU A 63 9.01 -3.44 4.05
CA LEU A 63 10.09 -3.33 5.02
C LEU A 63 10.10 -4.55 5.95
N LYS A 64 8.93 -4.99 6.39
CA LYS A 64 8.75 -6.17 7.23
C LYS A 64 7.46 -6.89 6.87
N ALA A 65 7.59 -8.17 6.50
CA ALA A 65 6.46 -9.04 6.20
C ALA A 65 5.53 -9.23 7.42
N PRO A 66 4.26 -9.63 7.21
CA PRO A 66 3.28 -9.66 8.30
C PRO A 66 3.67 -10.56 9.49
N PHE A 67 3.76 -9.97 10.68
CA PHE A 67 4.22 -10.60 11.92
C PHE A 67 3.23 -10.38 13.07
N ARG A 68 3.44 -11.09 14.18
CA ARG A 68 2.75 -10.83 15.46
C ARG A 68 3.73 -10.13 16.41
N LEU A 69 3.20 -9.28 17.29
CA LEU A 69 3.99 -8.74 18.39
C LEU A 69 4.39 -9.87 19.34
N ALA A 70 5.55 -9.72 19.98
CA ALA A 70 5.95 -10.60 21.08
C ALA A 70 4.98 -10.45 22.26
N GLU A 71 4.94 -11.46 23.13
CA GLU A 71 4.12 -11.40 24.33
C GLU A 71 4.50 -10.19 25.20
N GLY A 72 3.50 -9.53 25.78
CA GLY A 72 3.68 -8.31 26.57
C GLY A 72 3.77 -7.00 25.76
N TYR A 73 3.94 -7.06 24.44
CA TYR A 73 4.00 -5.86 23.58
C TYR A 73 2.64 -5.52 22.96
N GLN A 74 2.39 -4.22 22.86
CA GLN A 74 1.17 -3.64 22.29
C GLN A 74 1.47 -2.80 21.05
N ARG A 75 0.40 -2.41 20.34
CA ARG A 75 0.51 -1.56 19.14
C ARG A 75 1.28 -0.27 19.41
N ALA A 76 1.05 0.37 20.55
CA ALA A 76 1.69 1.63 20.92
C ALA A 76 3.22 1.48 21.03
N ASP A 77 3.72 0.34 21.53
CA ASP A 77 5.15 0.06 21.62
C ASP A 77 5.79 -0.05 20.23
N LEU A 78 5.09 -0.69 19.28
CA LEU A 78 5.52 -0.75 17.88
C LEU A 78 5.56 0.65 17.25
N GLU A 79 4.53 1.47 17.46
CA GLU A 79 4.47 2.83 16.93
C GLU A 79 5.59 3.71 17.51
N GLN A 80 5.85 3.61 18.81
CA GLN A 80 6.93 4.33 19.48
C GLN A 80 8.31 3.92 18.94
N ALA A 81 8.55 2.62 18.75
CA ALA A 81 9.81 2.12 18.22
C ALA A 81 10.09 2.62 16.78
N LEU A 82 9.05 2.79 15.97
CA LEU A 82 9.17 3.30 14.60
C LEU A 82 9.43 4.80 14.53
N GLN A 83 9.03 5.57 15.55
CA GLN A 83 9.31 7.02 15.60
C GLN A 83 10.78 7.32 15.91
N THR A 84 11.49 6.37 16.52
CA THR A 84 12.90 6.53 16.95
C THR A 84 13.89 5.84 16.02
N PHE A 85 13.44 5.32 14.88
CA PHE A 85 14.24 4.63 13.87
C PHE A 85 14.59 5.57 12.71
#